data_AF-A0A7Y4L7V9-F1
#
_entry.id   AF-A0A7Y4L7V9-F1
#
_cell.length_a   1.000
_cell.length_b   1.000
_cell.length_c   1.000
_cell.angle_alpha   90.00
_cell.angle_beta   90.00
_cell.angle_gamma   90.00
#
_symmetry.space_group_name_H-M   'P 1'
#
loop_
_entity.id
_entity.type
_entity.pdbx_description
1 polymer ?
#
loop_
_entity_poly.entity_id
_entity_poly.type
_entity_poly.pdbx_seq_one_letter_code
_entity_poly.pdbx_strand_id
1 'polypeptide(L)'
;MLRLEENYRSTQSILDLAGALGLLQEFAEPASVVVKHTNPCGAAVGSDVGAAFERARASDPVSIYGGIVGVNRPVDRRLADALSGILLEILFAPAFEADALEELRRAKKKLRVLEVPVGRPLAGASPLEIRSVPGGVLVQEADLAGLDPVTLRV
;
A
#
# COMPACT_ATOMS: atom_id res chain seq x y z
N MET A 1 -11.84 10.32 -3.48
CA MET A 1 -11.44 10.26 -4.90
C MET A 1 -9.93 10.26 -4.93
N LEU A 2 -9.30 9.18 -5.40
CA LEU A 2 -7.86 9.16 -5.69
C LEU A 2 -7.59 10.32 -6.66
N ARG A 3 -6.92 11.39 -6.21
CA ARG A 3 -6.41 12.40 -7.14
C ARG A 3 -5.22 11.76 -7.83
N LEU A 4 -5.49 11.21 -9.02
CA LEU A 4 -4.46 10.75 -9.94
C LEU A 4 -3.76 12.01 -10.46
N GLU A 5 -2.76 12.49 -9.74
CA GLU A 5 -1.84 13.47 -10.32
C GLU A 5 -1.04 12.81 -11.45
N GLU A 6 -0.59 13.61 -12.41
CA GLU A 6 0.00 13.27 -13.73
C GLU A 6 1.28 12.38 -13.71
N ASN A 7 1.60 11.70 -12.61
CA ASN A 7 2.91 11.07 -12.36
C ASN A 7 2.90 9.56 -12.09
N TYR A 8 1.82 8.82 -12.42
CA TYR A 8 1.93 7.35 -12.51
C TYR A 8 2.66 6.98 -13.80
N ARG A 9 3.97 6.76 -13.69
CA ARG A 9 4.84 6.51 -14.84
C ARG A 9 4.66 5.13 -15.47
N SER A 10 3.92 4.21 -14.84
CA SER A 10 3.68 2.89 -15.40
C SER A 10 2.39 2.27 -14.90
N THR A 11 1.77 1.42 -15.72
CA THR A 11 0.63 0.57 -15.36
C THR A 11 0.96 -0.32 -14.16
N GLN A 12 2.22 -0.76 -14.05
CA GLN A 12 2.70 -1.56 -12.93
C GLN A 12 2.57 -0.82 -11.59
N SER A 13 2.93 0.46 -11.54
CA SER A 13 2.83 1.28 -10.32
C SER A 13 1.40 1.41 -9.83
N ILE A 14 0.43 1.47 -10.75
CA ILE A 14 -1.00 1.55 -10.44
C ILE A 14 -1.48 0.21 -9.89
N LEU A 15 -1.07 -0.91 -10.50
CA LEU A 15 -1.40 -2.25 -10.02
C LEU A 15 -0.79 -2.53 -8.65
N ASP A 16 0.47 -2.14 -8.41
CA ASP A 16 1.13 -2.30 -7.13
C ASP A 16 0.43 -1.48 -6.04
N LEU A 17 0.00 -0.25 -6.35
CA LEU A 17 -0.75 0.57 -5.40
C LEU A 17 -2.13 -0.04 -5.11
N ALA A 18 -2.85 -0.51 -6.12
CA ALA A 18 -4.15 -1.14 -5.94
C ALA A 18 -4.05 -2.40 -5.06
N GLY A 19 -3.07 -3.26 -5.34
CA GLY A 19 -2.82 -4.46 -4.54
C GLY A 19 -2.40 -4.12 -3.10
N ALA A 20 -1.49 -3.15 -2.93
CA ALA A 20 -1.08 -2.69 -1.60
C ALA A 20 -2.25 -2.08 -0.82
N LEU A 21 -3.08 -1.26 -1.45
CA LEU A 21 -4.24 -0.64 -0.80
C LEU A 21 -5.29 -1.68 -0.39
N GLY A 22 -5.55 -2.68 -1.25
CA GLY A 22 -6.44 -3.80 -0.91
C GLY A 22 -5.95 -4.57 0.31
N LEU A 23 -4.68 -5.03 0.27
CA LEU A 23 -4.09 -5.76 1.39
C LEU A 23 -4.06 -4.93 2.68
N LEU A 24 -3.74 -3.64 2.59
CA LEU A 24 -3.67 -2.77 3.76
C LEU A 24 -5.04 -2.58 4.44
N GLN A 25 -6.15 -2.68 3.67
CA GLN A 25 -7.50 -2.53 4.20
C GLN A 25 -7.99 -3.74 5.00
N GLU A 26 -7.33 -4.90 4.87
CA GLU A 26 -7.61 -6.10 5.67
C GLU A 26 -7.26 -5.92 7.16
N PHE A 27 -6.47 -4.90 7.50
CA PHE A 27 -5.97 -4.68 8.86
C PHE A 27 -6.70 -3.55 9.56
N ALA A 28 -7.34 -3.86 10.69
CA ALA A 28 -7.94 -2.87 11.57
C ALA A 28 -6.89 -2.16 12.45
N GLU A 29 -5.87 -2.89 12.88
CA GLU A 29 -4.73 -2.42 13.69
C GLU A 29 -3.81 -1.49 12.88
N PRO A 30 -2.95 -0.68 13.52
CA PRO A 30 -1.90 0.05 12.81
C PRO A 30 -1.05 -0.92 11.98
N ALA A 31 -1.06 -0.75 10.66
CA ALA A 31 -0.50 -1.70 9.73
C ALA A 31 0.37 -1.02 8.66
N SER A 32 1.33 -1.79 8.15
CA SER A 32 2.13 -1.43 6.99
C SER A 32 2.25 -2.59 6.03
N VAL A 33 2.19 -2.28 4.74
CA VAL A 33 2.40 -3.24 3.65
C VAL A 33 3.49 -2.73 2.71
N VAL A 34 4.24 -3.67 2.15
CA VAL A 34 5.30 -3.43 1.18
C VAL A 34 5.04 -4.32 -0.02
N VAL A 35 4.91 -3.71 -1.20
CA VAL A 35 4.60 -4.40 -2.46
C VAL A 35 5.61 -4.03 -3.53
N LYS A 36 6.00 -4.99 -4.35
CA LYS A 36 6.82 -4.77 -5.54
C LYS A 36 6.43 -5.75 -6.63
N HIS A 37 6.18 -5.25 -7.84
CA HIS A 37 5.84 -6.08 -9.00
C HIS A 37 4.65 -7.02 -8.70
N THR A 38 3.57 -6.45 -8.17
CA THR A 38 2.32 -7.10 -7.73
C THR A 38 2.45 -8.11 -6.61
N ASN A 39 3.64 -8.27 -6.01
CA ASN A 39 3.88 -9.23 -4.95
C ASN A 39 4.10 -8.51 -3.61
N PRO A 40 3.39 -8.90 -2.53
CA PRO A 40 3.70 -8.43 -1.20
C PRO A 40 5.03 -9.04 -0.74
N CYS A 41 6.00 -8.19 -0.38
CA CYS A 41 7.26 -8.62 0.22
C CYS A 41 7.32 -8.37 1.73
N GLY A 42 6.32 -7.67 2.28
CA GLY A 42 6.14 -7.53 3.72
C GLY A 42 4.75 -7.01 4.08
N ALA A 43 4.17 -7.52 5.15
CA ALA A 43 2.96 -6.99 5.76
C ALA A 43 3.02 -7.22 7.27
N ALA A 44 2.71 -6.20 8.08
CA ALA A 44 2.74 -6.33 9.53
C ALA A 44 1.82 -5.33 10.23
N VAL A 45 1.29 -5.75 11.39
CA VAL A 45 0.53 -4.93 12.34
C VAL A 45 1.37 -4.61 13.56
N GLY A 46 1.26 -3.39 14.13
CA GLY A 46 2.04 -2.91 15.27
C GLY A 46 1.31 -1.98 16.22
N SER A 47 2.03 -1.51 17.25
CA SER A 47 1.55 -0.49 18.19
C SER A 47 1.26 0.85 17.52
N ASP A 48 2.04 1.15 16.48
CA ASP A 48 1.91 2.32 15.61
C ASP A 48 2.39 1.93 14.20
N VAL A 49 2.20 2.82 13.23
CA VAL A 49 2.59 2.57 11.83
C VAL A 49 4.10 2.55 11.61
N GLY A 50 4.89 3.17 12.49
CA GLY A 50 6.35 3.07 12.47
C GLY A 50 6.82 1.66 12.84
N ALA A 51 6.30 1.11 13.93
CA ALA A 51 6.56 -0.27 14.34
C ALA A 51 6.04 -1.27 13.30
N ALA A 52 4.87 -1.00 12.70
CA ALA A 52 4.32 -1.75 11.57
C ALA A 52 5.28 -1.80 10.39
N PHE A 53 5.76 -0.62 9.96
CA PHE A 53 6.71 -0.50 8.86
C PHE A 53 8.01 -1.26 9.13
N GLU A 54 8.61 -1.11 10.32
CA GLU A 54 9.86 -1.78 10.67
C GLU A 54 9.75 -3.31 10.60
N ARG A 55 8.65 -3.88 11.09
CA ARG A 55 8.39 -5.33 10.98
C ARG A 55 8.12 -5.77 9.55
N ALA A 56 7.34 -5.01 8.79
CA ALA A 56 7.07 -5.32 7.38
C ALA A 56 8.38 -5.30 6.56
N ARG A 57 9.23 -4.28 6.76
CA ARG A 57 10.56 -4.18 6.15
C ARG A 57 11.47 -5.35 6.53
N ALA A 58 11.41 -5.82 7.77
CA ALA A 58 12.23 -6.94 8.23
C ALA A 58 11.89 -8.28 7.55
N SER A 59 10.72 -8.39 6.92
CA SER A 59 10.30 -9.61 6.19
C SER A 59 11.15 -9.84 4.94
N ASP A 60 11.40 -8.79 4.16
CA ASP A 60 12.32 -8.81 3.02
C ASP A 60 12.98 -7.43 2.82
N PRO A 61 14.13 -7.18 3.48
CA PRO A 61 14.80 -5.90 3.42
C PRO A 61 15.46 -5.61 2.06
N VAL A 62 15.56 -6.59 1.17
CA VAL A 62 16.15 -6.42 -0.17
C VAL A 62 15.08 -6.07 -1.18
N SER A 63 13.93 -6.75 -1.16
CA SER A 63 12.88 -6.53 -2.16
C SER A 63 12.10 -5.23 -1.95
N ILE A 64 12.19 -4.57 -0.79
CA ILE A 64 11.57 -3.26 -0.56
C ILE A 64 12.11 -2.15 -1.49
N TYR A 65 13.35 -2.28 -1.97
CA TYR A 65 13.97 -1.26 -2.82
C TYR A 65 13.27 -1.17 -4.18
N GLY A 66 12.78 0.03 -4.51
CA GLY A 66 11.97 0.33 -5.68
C GLY A 66 10.50 -0.09 -5.54
N GLY A 67 10.07 -0.49 -4.34
CA GLY A 67 8.70 -0.89 -4.08
C GLY A 67 7.79 0.26 -3.64
N ILE A 68 6.56 -0.11 -3.31
CA ILE A 68 5.52 0.74 -2.73
C ILE A 68 5.36 0.39 -1.26
N VAL A 69 5.27 1.41 -0.41
CA VAL A 69 4.94 1.26 1.01
C VAL A 69 3.60 1.93 1.29
N GLY A 70 2.73 1.20 2.00
CA GLY A 70 1.45 1.70 2.50
C GLY A 70 1.38 1.64 4.02
N VAL A 71 0.73 2.63 4.64
CA VAL A 71 0.36 2.59 6.07
C VAL A 71 -1.07 3.08 6.29
N ASN A 72 -1.79 2.49 7.25
CA ASN A 72 -3.23 2.76 7.46
C ASN A 72 -3.53 3.82 8.54
N ARG A 73 -2.52 4.56 9.01
CA ARG A 73 -2.62 5.71 9.92
C ARG A 73 -1.73 6.85 9.41
N PRO A 74 -1.90 8.09 9.92
CA PRO A 74 -1.06 9.21 9.51
C PRO A 74 0.43 8.93 9.69
N VAL A 75 1.23 9.42 8.75
CA VAL A 75 2.70 9.31 8.79
C VAL A 75 3.26 10.45 9.63
N ASP A 76 3.98 10.09 10.69
CA ASP A 76 4.70 11.01 11.56
C ASP A 76 6.16 11.20 11.10
N ARG A 77 6.86 12.12 11.79
CA ARG A 77 8.26 12.40 11.52
C ARG A 77 9.16 11.18 11.69
N ARG A 78 8.89 10.35 12.70
CA ARG A 78 9.69 9.16 13.02
C ARG A 78 9.65 8.15 11.88
N LEU A 79 8.48 7.89 11.30
CA LEU A 79 8.34 7.01 10.14
C LEU A 79 9.01 7.63 8.91
N ALA A 80 8.89 8.94 8.69
CA ALA A 80 9.60 9.61 7.60
C ALA A 80 11.13 9.42 7.67
N ASP A 81 11.70 9.53 8.87
CA ASP A 81 13.13 9.31 9.12
C ASP A 81 13.51 7.83 8.94
N ALA A 82 12.68 6.88 9.40
CA ALA A 82 12.90 5.43 9.25
C ALA A 82 12.99 4.96 7.80
N LEU A 83 12.35 5.70 6.87
CA LEU A 83 12.43 5.42 5.45
C LEU A 83 13.79 5.82 4.84
N SER A 84 14.62 6.59 5.55
CA SER A 84 15.91 7.09 5.04
C SER A 84 16.81 5.98 4.49
N GLY A 85 17.51 6.26 3.39
CA GLY A 85 18.35 5.27 2.69
C GLY A 85 17.59 4.22 1.87
N ILE A 86 16.26 4.16 1.95
CA ILE A 86 15.43 3.26 1.16
C ILE A 86 14.93 4.00 -0.08
N LEU A 87 15.28 3.48 -1.26
CA LEU A 87 14.72 3.97 -2.52
C LEU A 87 13.31 3.39 -2.64
N LEU A 88 12.29 4.23 -2.51
CA LEU A 88 10.89 3.84 -2.69
C LEU A 88 10.30 4.56 -3.88
N GLU A 89 9.34 3.89 -4.52
CA GLU A 89 8.62 4.44 -5.65
C GLU A 89 7.43 5.29 -5.18
N ILE A 90 6.60 4.72 -4.30
CA ILE A 90 5.40 5.34 -3.74
C ILE A 90 5.36 5.09 -2.22
N LEU A 91 4.99 6.12 -1.46
CA LEU A 91 4.54 6.02 -0.08
C LEU A 91 3.10 6.53 -0.03
N PHE A 92 2.16 5.73 0.47
CA PHE A 92 0.78 6.16 0.64
C PHE A 92 0.27 5.98 2.08
N ALA A 93 -0.57 6.90 2.51
CA ALA A 93 -1.15 6.95 3.85
C ALA A 93 -2.45 7.76 3.85
N PRO A 94 -3.31 7.69 4.88
CA PRO A 94 -4.48 8.54 4.99
C PRO A 94 -4.17 10.04 5.20
N ALA A 95 -2.99 10.36 5.77
CA ALA A 95 -2.53 11.73 5.99
C ALA A 95 -1.02 11.73 6.29
N PHE A 96 -0.38 12.91 6.21
CA PHE A 96 0.99 13.14 6.62
C PHE A 96 1.07 14.32 7.58
N GLU A 97 1.85 14.20 8.65
CA GLU A 97 2.21 15.35 9.48
C GLU A 97 3.09 16.32 8.67
N ALA A 98 3.01 17.61 8.99
CA ALA A 98 3.65 18.66 8.20
C ALA A 98 5.18 18.50 8.14
N ASP A 99 5.81 18.22 9.28
CA ASP A 99 7.25 18.01 9.43
C ASP A 99 7.73 16.69 8.81
N ALA A 100 6.87 15.66 8.78
CA ALA A 100 7.10 14.42 8.05
C ALA A 100 7.09 14.65 6.54
N LEU A 101 6.10 15.38 6.03
CA LEU A 101 5.98 15.71 4.62
C LEU A 101 7.15 16.58 4.12
N GLU A 102 7.56 17.56 4.93
CA GLU A 102 8.76 18.37 4.64
C GLU A 102 10.02 17.51 4.54
N GLU A 103 10.21 16.56 5.46
CA GLU A 103 11.36 15.65 5.41
C GLU A 103 11.36 14.79 4.15
N LEU A 104 10.22 14.17 3.84
CA LEU A 104 10.09 13.31 2.67
C LEU A 104 10.40 14.10 1.39
N ARG A 105 9.90 15.34 1.26
CA ARG A 105 10.18 16.22 0.12
C ARG A 105 11.66 16.60 0.03
N ARG A 106 12.30 16.87 1.17
CA ARG A 106 13.73 17.24 1.24
C ARG A 106 14.65 16.07 0.90
N ALA A 107 14.46 14.93 1.58
CA ALA A 107 15.35 13.79 1.51
C ALA A 107 15.07 12.84 0.34
N LYS A 108 13.82 12.78 -0.14
CA LYS A 108 13.38 11.82 -1.16
C LYS A 108 12.69 12.48 -2.36
N LYS A 109 13.44 13.29 -3.11
CA LYS A 109 12.95 14.02 -4.30
C LYS A 109 12.24 13.18 -5.38
N LYS A 110 12.51 11.87 -5.43
CA LYS A 110 11.89 10.95 -6.41
C LYS A 110 10.70 10.16 -5.84
N LEU A 111 10.48 10.21 -4.53
CA LEU A 111 9.37 9.52 -3.87
C LEU A 111 8.06 10.23 -4.19
N ARG A 112 7.07 9.45 -4.61
CA ARG A 112 5.69 9.92 -4.71
C ARG A 112 5.00 9.71 -3.37
N VAL A 113 4.51 10.78 -2.77
CA VAL A 113 3.78 10.76 -1.51
C VAL A 113 2.30 10.95 -1.81
N LEU A 114 1.47 10.00 -1.41
CA LEU A 114 0.04 9.97 -1.75
C LEU A 114 -0.84 9.91 -0.52
N GLU A 115 -1.77 10.85 -0.42
CA GLU A 115 -2.86 10.77 0.54
C GLU A 115 -4.01 9.96 -0.04
N VAL A 116 -4.27 8.80 0.57
CA VAL A 116 -5.29 7.86 0.13
C VAL A 116 -6.17 7.51 1.33
N PRO A 117 -7.50 7.68 1.25
CA PRO A 117 -8.39 7.25 2.33
C PRO A 117 -8.21 5.75 2.63
N VAL A 118 -7.91 5.40 3.88
CA VAL A 118 -7.78 4.02 4.38
C VAL A 118 -8.82 3.77 5.48
N GLY A 119 -9.31 2.55 5.62
CA GLY A 119 -10.26 2.17 6.69
C GLY A 119 -11.73 2.50 6.41
N ARG A 120 -12.06 2.92 5.19
CA ARG A 120 -13.43 2.81 4.65
C ARG A 120 -13.37 1.79 3.53
N PRO A 121 -14.36 0.88 3.39
CA PRO A 121 -14.55 0.19 2.13
C PRO A 121 -14.50 1.26 1.04
N LEU A 122 -13.68 1.05 0.00
CA LEU A 122 -13.65 1.97 -1.12
C LEU A 122 -15.10 2.19 -1.56
N ALA A 123 -15.63 3.39 -1.31
CA ALA A 123 -17.02 3.68 -1.62
C ALA A 123 -17.19 3.47 -3.13
N GLY A 124 -17.94 2.44 -3.53
CA GLY A 124 -18.04 2.01 -4.92
C GLY A 124 -17.05 0.92 -5.36
N ALA A 125 -16.49 0.13 -4.43
CA ALA A 125 -15.86 -1.14 -4.78
C ALA A 125 -16.87 -1.95 -5.61
N SER A 126 -16.56 -2.09 -6.90
CA SER A 126 -17.39 -2.83 -7.81
C SER A 126 -17.49 -4.27 -7.29
N PRO A 127 -18.68 -4.86 -7.18
CA PRO A 127 -18.81 -6.29 -6.88
C PRO A 127 -18.23 -7.14 -8.02
N LEU A 128 -17.85 -6.52 -9.14
CA LEU A 128 -17.24 -7.16 -10.29
C LEU A 128 -15.78 -6.73 -10.46
N GLU A 129 -14.91 -7.71 -10.67
CA GLU A 129 -13.55 -7.53 -11.18
C GLU A 129 -13.53 -7.80 -12.69
N ILE A 130 -12.87 -6.91 -13.44
CA ILE A 130 -12.74 -7.01 -14.90
C ILE A 130 -11.26 -7.13 -15.25
N ARG A 131 -10.89 -8.14 -16.03
CA ARG A 131 -9.53 -8.32 -16.56
C ARG A 131 -9.53 -8.49 -18.07
N SER A 132 -8.67 -7.73 -18.75
CA SER A 132 -8.44 -7.89 -20.19
C SER A 132 -7.72 -9.20 -20.47
N VAL A 133 -8.18 -9.94 -21.48
CA VAL A 133 -7.56 -11.18 -21.98
C VAL A 133 -7.48 -11.14 -23.51
N PRO A 134 -6.57 -11.90 -24.15
CA PRO A 134 -6.57 -11.99 -25.61
C PRO A 134 -7.96 -12.36 -26.14
N GLY A 135 -8.51 -11.52 -27.03
CA GLY A 135 -9.82 -11.76 -27.63
C GLY A 135 -11.05 -11.31 -26.82
N GLY A 136 -10.88 -10.66 -25.65
CA GLY A 136 -12.02 -10.13 -24.90
C GLY A 136 -11.71 -9.65 -23.49
N VAL A 137 -12.70 -9.79 -22.60
CA VAL A 137 -12.61 -9.46 -21.18
C VAL A 137 -13.19 -10.58 -20.33
N LEU A 138 -12.55 -10.86 -19.20
CA LEU A 138 -13.09 -11.69 -18.13
C LEU A 138 -13.77 -10.77 -17.12
N VAL A 139 -14.99 -11.12 -16.73
CA VAL A 139 -15.74 -10.45 -15.68
C VAL A 139 -16.10 -11.49 -14.63
N GLN A 140 -15.72 -11.24 -13.39
CA GLN A 140 -16.00 -12.12 -12.26
C GLN A 140 -16.49 -11.32 -11.06
N GLU A 141 -17.10 -11.99 -10.08
CA GLU A 141 -17.37 -11.36 -8.79
C GLU A 141 -16.03 -11.13 -8.05
N ALA A 142 -15.91 -9.97 -7.40
CA ALA A 142 -14.77 -9.66 -6.57
C ALA A 142 -14.73 -10.59 -5.35
N ASP A 143 -13.55 -11.11 -5.03
CA ASP A 143 -13.36 -11.90 -3.81
C ASP A 143 -13.39 -10.97 -2.59
N LEU A 144 -14.57 -10.85 -2.00
CA LEU A 144 -14.84 -10.06 -0.80
C LEU A 144 -15.14 -10.97 0.40
N ALA A 145 -14.99 -12.28 0.24
CA ALA A 145 -15.31 -13.23 1.28
C ALA A 145 -14.18 -13.25 2.33
N GLY A 146 -14.53 -13.03 3.59
CA GLY A 146 -13.61 -13.29 4.69
C GLY A 146 -13.32 -14.80 4.77
N LEU A 147 -12.06 -15.16 5.04
CA LEU A 147 -11.70 -16.54 5.33
C LEU A 147 -12.30 -16.97 6.67
N ASP A 148 -13.17 -17.97 6.67
CA ASP A 148 -13.61 -18.65 7.89
C ASP A 148 -12.68 -19.84 8.16
N PRO A 149 -11.86 -19.80 9.24
CA PRO A 149 -10.94 -20.88 9.58
C PRO A 149 -11.61 -22.25 9.71
N VAL A 150 -12.90 -22.30 10.05
CA VAL A 150 -13.68 -23.53 10.22
C VAL A 150 -14.05 -24.18 8.88
N THR A 151 -14.05 -23.40 7.79
CA THR A 151 -14.42 -23.88 6.45
C THR A 151 -13.23 -24.32 5.60
N LEU A 152 -12.01 -24.04 6.05
CA LEU A 152 -10.78 -24.44 5.37
C LEU A 152 -10.66 -25.96 5.29
N ARG A 153 -10.45 -26.50 4.08
CA ARG A 153 -10.18 -27.91 3.84
C ARG A 153 -8.75 -28.08 3.30
N VAL A 154 -8.09 -29.17 3.71
CA VAL A 154 -6.77 -29.61 3.23
C VAL A 154 -6.96 -30.63 2.12
#